data_AF-A0A8I3PYK1-F1
#
_entry.id   AF-A0A8I3PYK1-F1
#
_cell.length_a   1.000
_cell.length_b   1.000
_cell.length_c   1.000
_cell.angle_alpha   90.00
_cell.angle_beta   90.00
_cell.angle_gamma   90.00
#
_symmetry.space_group_name_H-M   'P 1'
#
loop_
_entity.id
_entity.type
_entity.pdbx_description
1 polymer ?
#
loop_
_entity_poly.entity_id
_entity_poly.type
_entity_poly.pdbx_seq_one_letter_code
_entity_poly.pdbx_strand_id
1 'polypeptide(L)' 'MDHSNIVAMFEMMDTSSKGTISFVQYKEALKTLGLLNKDEVLIDDGHIITLDKFRAEVCIRPASPQASARKF' A
#
# COMPACT_ATOMS: atom_id res chain seq x y z
N MET A 1 -6.80 -5.58 9.89
CA MET A 1 -7.21 -4.76 8.74
C MET A 1 -7.80 -5.70 7.72
N ASP A 2 -9.05 -5.46 7.35
CA ASP A 2 -9.91 -6.36 6.58
C ASP A 2 -9.38 -6.44 5.15
N HIS A 3 -9.07 -7.65 4.68
CA HIS A 3 -8.50 -7.85 3.34
C HIS A 3 -9.36 -7.23 2.23
N SER A 4 -10.69 -7.16 2.44
CA SER A 4 -11.64 -6.58 1.48
C SER A 4 -11.46 -5.07 1.26
N ASN A 5 -10.98 -4.32 2.26
CA ASN A 5 -10.84 -2.86 2.14
C ASN A 5 -9.63 -2.46 1.28
N ILE A 6 -8.57 -3.28 1.32
CA ILE A 6 -7.35 -3.08 0.53
C ILE A 6 -7.61 -3.37 -0.96
N VAL A 7 -8.37 -4.43 -1.26
CA VAL A 7 -8.76 -4.78 -2.63
C VAL A 7 -9.63 -3.69 -3.24
N ALA A 8 -10.67 -3.23 -2.53
CA ALA A 8 -11.53 -2.15 -3.01
C ALA A 8 -10.76 -0.86 -3.29
N MET A 9 -9.77 -0.52 -2.46
CA MET A 9 -8.92 0.65 -2.70
C MET A 9 -8.02 0.48 -3.92
N PHE A 10 -7.45 -0.71 -4.11
CA PHE A 10 -6.66 -0.99 -5.30
C PHE A 10 -7.52 -0.88 -6.57
N GLU A 11 -8.74 -1.42 -6.57
CA GLU A 11 -9.67 -1.31 -7.69
C GLU A 11 -10.09 0.14 -7.97
N MET A 12 -10.23 0.98 -6.94
CA MET A 12 -10.49 2.42 -7.13
C MET A 12 -9.33 3.15 -7.84
N MET A 13 -8.11 2.64 -7.71
CA MET A 13 -6.93 3.22 -8.37
C MET A 13 -6.65 2.61 -9.73
N ASP A 14 -6.95 1.33 -9.91
CA ASP A 14 -6.89 0.61 -11.19
C ASP A 14 -8.09 1.00 -12.07
N THR A 15 -8.16 2.27 -12.42
CA THR A 15 -9.19 2.83 -13.32
C THR A 15 -9.19 2.19 -14.70
N SER A 16 -8.10 1.50 -15.05
CA SER A 16 -7.98 0.73 -16.30
C SER A 16 -8.49 -0.71 -16.17
N SER A 17 -8.86 -1.15 -14.96
CA SER A 17 -9.26 -2.53 -14.63
C SER A 17 -8.31 -3.58 -15.21
N LYS A 18 -7.00 -3.28 -15.19
CA LYS A 18 -5.94 -4.15 -15.72
C LYS A 18 -5.41 -5.15 -14.69
N GLY A 19 -5.84 -5.02 -13.44
CA GLY A 19 -5.29 -5.73 -12.28
C GLY A 19 -3.92 -5.20 -11.84
N THR A 20 -3.50 -4.05 -12.36
CA THR A 20 -2.16 -3.48 -12.17
C THR A 20 -2.22 -1.97 -12.15
N ILE A 21 -1.50 -1.35 -11.21
CA ILE A 21 -1.37 0.10 -11.12
C ILE A 21 0.07 0.53 -11.43
N SER A 22 0.20 1.76 -11.94
CA SER A 22 1.52 2.38 -12.12
C SER A 22 2.13 2.76 -10.77
N PHE A 23 3.46 2.89 -10.73
CA PHE A 23 4.17 3.33 -9.54
C PHE A 23 3.71 4.70 -9.02
N VAL A 24 3.36 5.62 -9.93
CA VAL A 24 2.81 6.93 -9.58
C VAL A 24 1.49 6.78 -8.81
N GLN A 25 0.59 5.93 -9.28
CA GLN A 25 -0.67 5.65 -8.59
C GLN A 25 -0.41 4.99 -7.24
N TYR A 26 0.47 4.00 -7.18
CA TYR A 26 0.87 3.34 -5.94
C TYR A 26 1.34 4.34 -4.88
N LYS A 27 2.24 5.25 -5.25
CA LYS A 27 2.77 6.29 -4.38
C LYS A 27 1.67 7.22 -3.86
N GLU A 28 0.78 7.67 -4.74
CA GLU A 28 -0.34 8.56 -4.38
C GLU A 28 -1.31 7.87 -3.41
N ALA A 29 -1.53 6.56 -3.54
CA ALA A 29 -2.38 5.83 -2.62
C ALA A 29 -1.74 5.60 -1.26
N LEU A 30 -0.45 5.25 -1.21
CA LEU A 30 0.24 5.18 0.08
C LEU A 30 0.22 6.54 0.80
N LYS A 31 0.33 7.64 0.05
CA LYS A 31 0.21 9.00 0.58
C LYS A 31 -1.20 9.30 1.09
N THR A 32 -2.23 8.91 0.34
CA THR A 32 -3.65 9.07 0.74
C THR A 32 -3.98 8.23 1.98
N LEU A 33 -3.37 7.05 2.08
CA LEU A 33 -3.51 6.14 3.21
C LEU A 33 -2.68 6.55 4.44
N GLY A 34 -1.80 7.55 4.30
CA GLY A 34 -0.85 7.92 5.37
C GLY A 34 0.17 6.81 5.68
N LEU A 35 0.35 5.85 4.77
CA LEU A 35 1.31 4.75 4.90
C LEU A 35 2.69 5.12 4.34
N LEU A 36 2.77 6.17 3.53
CA LEU A 36 4.03 6.70 3.04
C LEU A 36 4.62 7.66 4.08
N ASN A 37 5.78 7.31 4.65
CA ASN A 37 6.50 8.22 5.54
C ASN A 37 7.03 9.42 4.75
N LYS A 38 7.08 10.58 5.41
CA LYS A 38 7.44 11.86 4.78
C LYS A 38 8.88 11.87 4.23
N ASP A 39 9.76 11.09 4.85
CA ASP A 39 11.17 10.94 4.48
C ASP A 39 11.44 9.72 3.60
N GLU A 40 10.41 8.95 3.27
CA GLU A 40 10.56 7.72 2.53
C GLU A 40 10.45 7.95 1.03
N VAL A 41 11.56 7.68 0.35
CA VAL A 41 11.65 7.71 -1.11
C VAL A 41 11.38 6.30 -1.61
N LEU A 42 10.16 6.07 -2.07
CA LEU A 42 9.87 4.92 -2.91
C LEU A 42 10.65 5.08 -4.23
N ILE A 43 11.36 4.05 -4.64
CA ILE A 43 12.10 4.01 -5.90
C ILE A 43 11.24 3.29 -6.93
N ASP A 44 11.05 3.92 -8.08
CA ASP A 44 10.42 3.28 -9.23
C ASP A 44 11.44 2.36 -9.89
N ASP A 45 11.26 1.06 -9.73
CA ASP A 45 12.11 0.04 -10.35
C ASP A 45 11.61 -0.32 -11.77
N GLY A 46 10.70 0.48 -12.34
CA GLY A 46 10.00 0.17 -13.60
C GLY A 46 9.02 -1.00 -13.50
N HIS A 47 8.85 -1.56 -12.30
CA HIS A 47 7.98 -2.70 -12.06
C HIS A 47 6.54 -2.26 -11.79
N ILE A 48 5.61 -2.87 -12.53
CA ILE A 48 4.19 -2.67 -12.36
C ILE A 48 3.75 -3.23 -11.01
N ILE A 49 2.92 -2.48 -10.26
CA ILE A 49 2.45 -2.91 -8.94
C ILE A 49 1.15 -3.70 -9.12
N THR A 50 1.20 -4.98 -8.78
CA THR A 50 0.02 -5.85 -8.73
C THR A 50 -0.67 -5.74 -7.39
N LEU A 51 -1.94 -6.16 -7.32
CA LEU A 51 -2.70 -6.22 -6.08
C LEU A 51 -1.98 -7.01 -4.98
N ASP A 52 -1.32 -8.12 -5.35
CA ASP A 52 -0.59 -8.96 -4.40
C ASP A 52 0.59 -8.22 -3.78
N LYS A 53 1.38 -7.51 -4.60
CA LYS A 53 2.50 -6.68 -4.13
C LYS A 53 2.01 -5.52 -3.26
N PHE A 54 0.95 -4.84 -3.70
CA PHE A 54 0.32 -3.77 -2.93
C PHE A 54 -0.13 -4.25 -1.55
N ARG A 55 -0.84 -5.38 -1.51
CA ARG A 55 -1.31 -6.00 -0.27
C ARG A 55 -0.14 -6.41 0.61
N ALA A 56 0.90 -7.02 0.05
CA ALA A 56 2.08 -7.41 0.80
C ALA A 56 2.74 -6.20 1.46
N GLU A 57 2.94 -5.11 0.73
CA GLU A 57 3.57 -3.90 1.29
C GLU A 57 2.68 -3.22 2.34
N VAL A 58 1.37 -3.07 2.09
CA VAL A 58 0.42 -2.51 3.06
C VAL A 58 0.30 -3.39 4.31
N CYS A 59 0.39 -4.71 4.17
CA CYS A 59 0.31 -5.66 5.28
C CYS A 59 1.65 -5.79 6.04
N ILE A 60 2.78 -5.61 5.37
CA ILE A 60 4.12 -5.63 5.97
C ILE A 60 4.36 -4.37 6.79
N ARG A 61 3.77 -3.23 6.40
CA ARG A 61 3.73 -2.02 7.22
C ARG A 61 2.91 -2.31 8.48
N PRO A 62 3.54 -2.60 9.64
CA PRO A 62 2.75 -2.76 10.84
C PRO A 62 2.10 -1.40 11.10
N ALA A 63 0.77 -1.39 11.27
CA ALA A 63 0.04 -0.20 11.70
C ALA A 63 0.63 0.31 13.02
N SER A 64 1.57 1.26 12.94
CA SER A 64 2.26 1.90 14.06
C SER A 64 3.01 0.97 15.05
N PRO A 65 4.14 1.41 15.64
CA PRO A 65 4.78 0.73 16.77
C PRO A 65 3.92 0.64 18.06
N GLN A 66 2.66 1.08 18.06
CA GLN A 66 1.82 1.08 19.25
C GLN A 66 1.26 -0.30 19.61
N ALA A 67 1.51 -1.33 18.79
CA ALA A 67 1.09 -2.71 19.04
C ALA A 67 2.14 -3.58 19.78
N SER A 68 3.12 -2.98 20.46
CA SER A 68 4.00 -3.71 21.38
C SER A 68 3.99 -3.08 22.79
N ALA A 69 2.80 -3.01 23.39
CA ALA A 69 2.65 -2.82 24.83
C ALA A 69 1.75 -3.92 25.41
N ARG A 70 2.16 -5.19 25.24
CA ARG A 70 1.61 -6.29 26.03
C ARG A 70 2.60 -7.46 26.07
N LYS A 71 3.55 -7.35 26.98
CA LYS A 71 4.57 -8.30 27.50
C LYS A 71 5.63 -7.36 28.11
N PHE A 72 5.71 -7.10 29.41
CA PHE A 72 5.47 -7.89 30.62
C PHE A 72 4.86 -7.02 31.72
#